data_AF-A0A0Q5TIZ7-F1
#
_entry.id   AF-A0A0Q5TIZ7-F1
#
_cell.length_a   1.000
_cell.length_b   1.000
_cell.length_c   1.000
_cell.angle_alpha   90.00
_cell.angle_beta   90.00
_cell.angle_gamma   90.00
#
_symmetry.space_group_name_H-M   'P 1'
#
loop_
_entity.id
_entity.type
_entity.pdbx_description
1 polymer ?
#
loop_
_entity_poly.entity_id
_entity_poly.type
_entity_poly.pdbx_seq_one_letter_code
_entity_poly.pdbx_strand_id
1 'polypeptide(L)'
;MYGLSEKTIEAIQGVFANYPQIERAILYGSRTKGNYRNGSDIDLALVGAELDLSLIFKIELELDDLMLPYKIDLAAYHQIENQELISHIDRIGVIFFESESTTSA
;
A
#
# COMPACT_ATOMS: atom_id res chain seq x y z
N MET A 1 8.27 9.65 7.88
CA MET A 1 6.82 9.41 8.12
C MET A 1 6.62 7.91 8.32
N TYR A 2 5.66 7.44 9.13
CA TYR A 2 5.34 5.99 9.32
C TYR A 2 6.52 5.05 9.69
N GLY A 3 7.61 5.59 10.24
CA GLY A 3 8.83 4.83 10.49
C GLY A 3 9.62 4.40 9.27
N LEU A 4 9.36 5.04 8.14
CA LEU A 4 10.08 4.84 6.88
C LEU A 4 10.85 6.11 6.53
N SER A 5 12.00 5.91 5.91
CA SER A 5 12.75 7.00 5.31
C SER A 5 11.96 7.58 4.14
N GLU A 6 12.15 8.86 3.85
CA GLU A 6 11.52 9.52 2.71
C GLU A 6 11.83 8.78 1.40
N LYS A 7 13.10 8.41 1.18
CA LYS A 7 13.52 7.60 0.04
C LYS A 7 12.79 6.27 -0.08
N THR A 8 12.50 5.60 1.04
CA THR A 8 11.73 4.35 1.05
C THR A 8 10.30 4.58 0.61
N ILE A 9 9.68 5.66 1.11
CA ILE A 9 8.31 6.02 0.75
C ILE A 9 8.23 6.36 -0.74
N GLU A 10 9.14 7.22 -1.21
CA GLU A 10 9.24 7.63 -2.62
C GLU A 10 9.48 6.44 -3.55
N ALA A 11 10.32 5.47 -3.17
CA ALA A 11 10.57 4.28 -3.97
C ALA A 11 9.29 3.42 -4.11
N ILE A 12 8.57 3.18 -3.01
CA ILE A 12 7.33 2.40 -3.03
C ILE A 12 6.25 3.14 -3.84
N GLN A 13 6.06 4.43 -3.59
CA GLN A 13 5.11 5.27 -4.34
C GLN A 13 5.47 5.33 -5.83
N GLY A 14 6.76 5.35 -6.16
CA GLY A 14 7.26 5.33 -7.54
C GLY A 14 6.90 4.05 -8.28
N VAL A 15 6.89 2.90 -7.61
CA VAL A 15 6.35 1.66 -8.19
C VAL A 15 4.86 1.83 -8.47
N PHE A 16 4.07 2.28 -7.50
CA PHE A 16 2.62 2.46 -7.67
C PHE A 16 2.26 3.44 -8.79
N ALA A 17 3.03 4.51 -8.96
CA ALA A 17 2.82 5.50 -10.02
C ALA A 17 2.93 4.92 -11.45
N ASN A 18 3.59 3.77 -11.63
CA ASN A 18 3.67 3.09 -12.92
C ASN A 18 2.40 2.30 -13.28
N TYR A 19 1.44 2.20 -12.36
CA TYR A 19 0.23 1.42 -12.51
C TYR A 19 -1.01 2.32 -12.48
N PRO A 20 -1.56 2.71 -13.64
CA PRO A 20 -2.76 3.56 -13.69
C PRO A 20 -4.00 2.89 -13.09
N GLN A 21 -3.98 1.56 -12.89
CA GLN A 21 -5.03 0.80 -12.21
C GLN A 21 -5.07 1.08 -10.70
N ILE A 22 -3.98 1.58 -10.10
CA ILE A 22 -3.93 1.93 -8.68
C ILE A 22 -4.40 3.38 -8.54
N GLU A 23 -5.57 3.56 -7.95
CA GLU A 23 -6.09 4.89 -7.59
C GLU A 23 -5.48 5.34 -6.26
N ARG A 24 -5.44 4.44 -5.27
CA ARG A 24 -4.90 4.72 -3.93
C ARG A 24 -4.20 3.52 -3.34
N ALA A 25 -3.16 3.77 -2.56
CA ALA A 25 -2.61 2.78 -1.62
C ALA A 25 -2.84 3.28 -0.19
N ILE A 26 -3.43 2.43 0.64
CA ILE A 26 -3.74 2.74 2.04
C ILE A 26 -2.78 1.95 2.92
N LEU A 27 -1.93 2.64 3.67
CA LEU A 27 -1.13 2.00 4.70
C LEU A 27 -2.04 1.69 5.88
N TYR A 28 -2.10 0.41 6.23
CA TYR A 28 -2.78 -0.07 7.43
C TYR A 28 -1.79 -0.81 8.33
N GLY A 29 -2.29 -1.40 9.43
CA GLY A 29 -1.46 -2.21 10.30
C GLY A 29 -0.55 -1.41 11.23
N SER A 30 0.58 -2.02 11.63
CA SER A 30 1.36 -1.59 12.81
C SER A 30 1.96 -0.18 12.68
N ARG A 31 2.23 0.26 11.44
CA ARG A 31 2.91 1.52 11.14
C ARG A 31 2.01 2.75 11.19
N THR A 32 0.69 2.57 11.12
CA THR A 32 -0.30 3.67 11.22
C THR A 32 -0.33 4.31 12.61
N LYS A 33 -0.16 3.51 13.67
CA LYS A 33 -0.32 3.94 15.08
C LYS A 33 0.98 4.43 15.75
N GLY A 34 2.08 4.48 15.01
CA GLY A 34 3.38 4.92 15.54
C GLY A 34 4.05 3.95 16.53
N ASN A 35 3.44 2.78 16.81
CA ASN A 35 3.95 1.76 17.74
C ASN A 35 4.65 0.58 17.02
N TYR A 36 5.18 0.81 15.81
CA TYR A 36 5.86 -0.22 15.03
C TYR A 36 7.23 -0.56 15.64
N ARG A 37 7.69 -1.80 15.43
CA ARG A 37 9.05 -2.22 15.78
C ARG A 37 9.97 -1.94 14.59
N ASN A 38 11.27 -1.76 14.86
CA ASN A 38 12.26 -1.74 13.78
C ASN A 38 12.16 -3.06 13.00
N GLY A 39 11.86 -2.98 11.70
CA GLY A 39 11.69 -4.15 10.83
C GLY A 39 10.27 -4.70 10.71
N SER A 40 9.23 -4.02 11.24
CA SER A 40 7.85 -4.41 11.00
C SER A 40 7.49 -4.40 9.51
N ASP A 41 6.63 -5.31 9.10
CA ASP A 41 6.09 -5.37 7.74
C ASP A 41 5.38 -4.06 7.37
N ILE A 42 5.27 -3.78 6.07
CA ILE A 42 4.55 -2.65 5.51
C ILE A 42 3.26 -3.21 4.90
N ASP A 43 2.15 -3.08 5.61
CA ASP A 43 0.83 -3.54 5.16
C ASP A 43 0.14 -2.47 4.30
N LEU A 44 -0.09 -2.76 3.02
CA LEU A 44 -0.68 -1.81 2.07
C LEU A 44 -1.89 -2.41 1.36
N ALA A 45 -3.02 -1.68 1.40
CA ALA A 45 -4.23 -2.04 0.67
C ALA A 45 -4.30 -1.20 -0.60
N LEU A 46 -4.29 -1.86 -1.75
CA LEU A 46 -4.42 -1.20 -3.04
C LEU A 46 -5.90 -1.08 -3.41
N VAL A 47 -6.30 0.14 -3.73
CA VAL A 47 -7.63 0.52 -4.18
C VAL A 47 -7.52 0.99 -5.62
N GLY A 48 -8.39 0.47 -6.47
CA GLY A 48 -8.49 0.89 -7.86
C GLY A 48 -9.23 -0.13 -8.71
N ALA A 49 -9.49 0.22 -9.96
CA ALA A 49 -10.20 -0.63 -10.90
C ALA A 49 -9.32 -1.78 -11.41
N GLU A 50 -9.92 -2.95 -11.58
CA GLU A 50 -9.29 -4.10 -12.27
C GLU A 50 -7.96 -4.59 -11.63
N LEU A 51 -7.81 -4.45 -10.30
CA LEU A 51 -6.70 -5.03 -9.56
C LEU A 51 -6.85 -6.55 -9.44
N ASP A 52 -6.50 -7.29 -10.48
CA ASP A 52 -6.48 -8.76 -10.46
C ASP A 52 -5.24 -9.32 -9.74
N LEU A 53 -5.27 -10.61 -9.41
CA LEU A 53 -4.17 -11.27 -8.71
C LEU A 53 -2.85 -11.19 -9.49
N SER A 54 -2.89 -11.28 -10.83
CA SER A 54 -1.69 -11.24 -11.66
C SER A 54 -1.00 -9.87 -11.58
N LEU A 55 -1.79 -8.80 -11.54
CA LEU A 55 -1.31 -7.45 -11.37
C LEU A 55 -0.74 -7.22 -9.98
N ILE A 56 -1.42 -7.70 -8.92
CA ILE A 56 -0.89 -7.65 -7.55
C ILE A 56 0.46 -8.36 -7.47
N PHE A 57 0.56 -9.60 -7.96
CA PHE A 57 1.83 -10.34 -7.98
C PHE A 57 2.94 -9.61 -8.74
N LYS A 58 2.61 -8.95 -9.87
CA LYS A 58 3.58 -8.15 -10.63
C LYS A 58 4.10 -6.97 -9.82
N ILE A 59 3.21 -6.27 -9.11
CA ILE A 59 3.58 -5.13 -8.24
C ILE A 59 4.44 -5.63 -7.07
N GLU A 60 4.08 -6.77 -6.45
CA GLU A 60 4.88 -7.38 -5.37
C GLU A 60 6.32 -7.66 -5.82
N LEU A 61 6.49 -8.25 -7.00
CA LEU A 61 7.83 -8.51 -7.56
C LEU A 61 8.65 -7.23 -7.78
N GLU A 62 8.03 -6.16 -8.28
CA GLU A 62 8.72 -4.88 -8.47
C GLU A 62 9.06 -4.19 -7.14
N LEU A 63 8.25 -4.38 -6.10
CA LEU A 63 8.55 -3.91 -4.75
C LEU A 63 9.70 -4.71 -4.11
N ASP A 64 9.76 -6.02 -4.32
CA ASP A 64 10.87 -6.87 -3.88
C ASP A 64 12.20 -6.46 -4.55
N ASP A 65 12.16 -6.07 -5.82
CA ASP A 65 13.31 -5.56 -6.57
C ASP A 65 13.86 -4.23 -6.01
N LEU A 66 13.10 -3.50 -5.18
CA LEU A 66 13.60 -2.33 -4.46
C LEU A 66 14.62 -2.70 -3.36
N MET A 67 14.73 -3.99 -3.01
CA MET A 67 15.68 -4.53 -2.01
C MET A 67 15.61 -3.78 -0.67
N LEU A 68 14.40 -3.39 -0.28
CA LEU A 68 14.16 -2.68 0.97
C LEU A 68 14.31 -3.64 2.17
N PRO A 69 14.73 -3.15 3.35
CA PRO A 69 14.91 -3.98 4.53
C PRO A 69 13.57 -4.36 5.21
N TYR A 70 12.45 -4.25 4.50
CA TYR A 70 11.11 -4.45 5.01
C TYR A 70 10.37 -5.40 4.07
N LYS A 71 9.60 -6.32 4.64
CA LYS A 71 8.61 -7.07 3.89
C LYS A 71 7.41 -6.15 3.60
N ILE A 72 6.91 -6.19 2.38
CA ILE A 72 5.72 -5.43 1.97
C ILE A 72 4.61 -6.44 1.70
N ASP A 73 3.51 -6.33 2.43
CA ASP A 73 2.34 -7.16 2.24
C ASP A 73 1.27 -6.35 1.50
N LEU A 74 0.91 -6.79 0.28
CA LEU A 74 -0.13 -6.15 -0.52
C LEU A 74 -1.45 -6.89 -0.39
N ALA A 75 -2.53 -6.12 -0.27
CA ALA A 75 -3.90 -6.63 -0.38
C ALA A 75 -4.66 -5.84 -1.44
N ALA A 76 -5.35 -6.52 -2.36
CA ALA A 76 -6.35 -5.88 -3.20
C ALA A 76 -7.59 -5.59 -2.35
N TYR A 77 -7.88 -4.32 -2.09
CA TYR A 77 -8.93 -3.91 -1.16
C TYR A 77 -10.30 -4.51 -1.51
N HIS A 78 -10.64 -4.56 -2.80
CA HIS A 78 -11.91 -5.12 -3.28
C HIS A 78 -12.04 -6.64 -3.11
N GLN A 79 -10.92 -7.35 -2.89
CA GLN A 79 -10.90 -8.81 -2.68
C GLN A 79 -10.88 -9.19 -1.20
N ILE A 80 -10.81 -8.22 -0.28
CA ILE A 80 -10.83 -8.50 1.15
C ILE A 80 -12.24 -8.96 1.55
N GLU A 81 -12.39 -10.22 1.94
CA GLU A 81 -13.69 -10.74 2.39
C GLU A 81 -13.96 -10.43 3.88
N ASN A 82 -12.90 -10.25 4.66
CA ASN A 82 -12.98 -10.00 6.09
C ASN A 82 -13.47 -8.57 6.39
N GLN A 83 -14.74 -8.45 6.76
CA GLN A 83 -15.40 -7.17 7.06
C GLN A 83 -14.79 -6.42 8.25
N GLU A 84 -14.23 -7.13 9.24
CA GLU A 84 -13.53 -6.49 10.36
C GLU A 84 -12.23 -5.84 9.89
N LEU A 85 -11.51 -6.50 8.97
CA LEU A 85 -10.30 -5.94 8.36
C LEU A 85 -10.62 -4.72 7.50
N ILE A 86 -11.66 -4.77 6.67
CA ILE A 86 -12.13 -3.60 5.89
C ILE A 86 -12.44 -2.44 6.85
N SER A 87 -13.26 -2.68 7.87
CA SER A 87 -13.64 -1.65 8.85
C SER A 87 -12.43 -1.08 9.59
N HIS A 88 -11.40 -1.90 9.82
CA HIS A 88 -10.14 -1.46 10.41
C HIS A 88 -9.39 -0.52 9.47
N ILE A 89 -9.19 -0.94 8.22
CA ILE A 89 -8.52 -0.16 7.18
C ILE A 89 -9.22 1.19 7.00
N ASP A 90 -10.56 1.20 6.92
CA ASP A 90 -11.33 2.43 6.73
C ASP A 90 -11.21 3.40 7.92
N ARG A 91 -11.13 2.86 9.13
CA ARG A 91 -11.09 3.66 10.36
C ARG A 91 -9.71 4.25 10.66
N ILE A 92 -8.65 3.49 10.38
CA ILE A 92 -7.29 3.83 10.84
C ILE A 92 -6.26 3.94 9.72
N GLY A 93 -6.63 3.54 8.50
CA GLY A 93 -5.77 3.58 7.34
C GLY A 93 -5.39 5.01 6.99
N VAL A 94 -4.17 5.15 6.48
CA VAL A 94 -3.64 6.45 6.03
C VAL A 94 -3.32 6.35 4.56
N ILE A 95 -3.68 7.39 3.80
CA ILE A 95 -3.34 7.46 2.38
C ILE A 95 -1.81 7.48 2.28
N PHE A 96 -1.28 6.42 1.67
CA PHE A 96 0.15 6.26 1.41
C PHE A 96 0.49 6.66 -0.02
N PHE A 97 -0.42 6.45 -0.97
CA PHE A 97 -0.29 6.89 -2.35
C PHE A 97 -1.69 7.24 -2.87
N GLU A 98 -1.78 8.25 -3.72
CA GLU A 98 -2.99 8.62 -4.44
C GLU A 98 -2.58 9.08 -5.84
N SER A 99 -3.22 8.53 -6.87
CA SER A 99 -2.93 8.88 -8.25
C SER A 99 -3.42 10.29 -8.56
N GLU A 100 -2.67 11.03 -9.37
CA GLU A 100 -3.08 12.39 -9.79
C GLU A 100 -4.37 12.39 -10.61
N SER A 101 -4.76 11.26 -11.21
CA SER A 101 -6.02 11.10 -11.95
C SER A 101 -7.28 11.20 -11.07
N THR A 102 -7.16 11.08 -9.75
CA THR A 102 -8.29 11.12 -8.81
C THR A 102 -8.60 12.54 -8.32
N THR A 103 -7.71 13.51 -8.58
CA THR A 103 -7.93 14.92 -8.21
C THR A 103 -8.65 15.66 -9.33
N SER A 104 -9.93 15.35 -9.53
CA SER A 104 -10.86 16.16 -10.33
C SER A 104 -12.28 15.97 -9.81
N ALA A 105 -12.60 16.67 -8.72
CA ALA A 105 -13.95 16.96 -8.28
C ALA A 105 -13.98 18.34 -7.60
#